data_AF-A0A942QD07-F1
#
_entry.id   AF-A0A942QD07-F1
#
_cell.length_a   1.000
_cell.length_b   1.000
_cell.length_c   1.000
_cell.angle_alpha   90.00
_cell.angle_beta   90.00
_cell.angle_gamma   90.00
#
_symmetry.space_group_name_H-M   'P 1'
#
loop_
_entity.id
_entity.type
_entity.pdbx_description
1 polymer ?
#
loop_
_entity_poly.entity_id
_entity_poly.type
_entity_poly.pdbx_seq_one_letter_code
_entity_poly.pdbx_strand_id
1 'polypeptide(L)'
;MFKKIKNRKGFTLIELIVVIAILAVLAAIIIPTVSSNIARANEARDLANTRSAYAAYVVELLVSETAPAAPTIPDGTGTCSVTAANGVVSAFSCVAPTGTYGLDATTGEIKKLP
;
A
#
# COMPACT_ATOMS: atom_id res chain seq x y z
N MET A 1 18.42 43.55 49.93
CA MET A 1 18.36 43.02 48.54
C MET A 1 17.74 41.63 48.58
N PHE A 2 16.41 41.53 48.42
CA PHE A 2 15.69 40.25 48.55
C PHE A 2 15.68 39.49 47.22
N LYS A 3 16.42 38.38 47.18
CA LYS A 3 16.51 37.49 46.03
C LYS A 3 15.24 36.62 45.97
N LYS A 4 14.32 36.96 45.05
CA LYS A 4 13.09 36.16 44.81
C LYS A 4 13.47 34.72 44.43
N ILE A 5 12.96 33.77 45.21
CA ILE A 5 13.07 32.34 44.97
C ILE A 5 12.26 32.02 43.70
N LYS A 6 12.89 31.33 42.73
CA LYS A 6 12.25 30.93 41.47
C LYS A 6 11.19 29.86 41.75
N ASN A 7 9.92 30.15 41.42
CA ASN A 7 8.83 29.17 41.37
C ASN A 7 9.14 28.08 40.32
N ARG A 8 9.71 26.96 40.77
CA ARG A 8 9.81 25.74 39.96
C ARG A 8 8.47 25.02 40.10
N LYS A 9 7.52 25.31 39.20
CA LYS A 9 6.36 24.43 38.98
C LYS A 9 6.90 23.13 38.38
N GLY A 10 7.23 22.17 39.23
CA GLY A 10 7.63 20.84 38.81
C GLY A 10 6.40 20.07 38.34
N PHE A 11 6.51 19.42 37.18
CA PHE A 11 5.57 18.39 36.75
C PHE A 11 5.54 17.32 37.84
N THR A 12 4.36 17.06 38.39
CA THR A 12 4.26 16.04 39.44
C THR A 12 4.44 14.67 38.81
N LEU A 13 5.09 13.74 39.52
CA LEU A 13 5.18 12.36 39.03
C LEU A 13 3.79 11.80 38.74
N ILE A 14 2.80 12.13 39.59
CA ILE A 14 1.40 11.71 39.43
C ILE A 14 0.77 12.17 38.10
N GLU A 15 1.06 13.39 37.65
CA GLU A 15 0.60 13.89 36.34
C GLU A 15 1.18 13.06 35.19
N LEU A 16 2.43 12.58 35.30
CA LEU A 16 3.03 11.74 34.26
C LEU A 16 2.43 10.33 34.22
N ILE A 17 2.20 9.72 35.38
CA ILE A 17 1.69 8.34 35.48
C ILE A 17 0.25 8.22 34.96
N VAL A 18 -0.61 9.20 35.24
CA VAL A 18 -1.98 9.19 34.73
C VAL A 18 -2.01 9.33 33.21
N VAL A 19 -1.12 10.14 32.63
CA VAL A 19 -1.04 10.33 31.17
C VAL A 19 -0.60 9.04 30.47
N ILE A 20 0.47 8.39 30.94
CA ILE A 20 0.91 7.13 30.32
C ILE A 20 -0.11 6.01 30.51
N ALA A 21 -0.87 6.01 31.61
CA ALA A 21 -1.94 5.05 31.83
C ALA A 21 -3.06 5.19 30.78
N ILE A 22 -3.49 6.42 30.48
CA ILE A 22 -4.51 6.65 29.43
C ILE A 22 -3.95 6.34 28.04
N LEU A 23 -2.70 6.74 27.73
CA LEU A 23 -2.05 6.42 26.46
C LEU A 23 -1.92 4.91 26.22
N ALA A 24 -1.65 4.13 27.28
CA ALA A 24 -1.58 2.67 27.18
C ALA A 24 -2.92 2.05 26.77
N VAL A 25 -4.04 2.52 27.36
CA VAL A 25 -5.39 2.03 27.01
C VAL A 25 -5.75 2.39 25.57
N LEU A 26 -5.45 3.62 25.13
CA LEU A 26 -5.71 4.04 23.75
C LEU A 26 -4.87 3.24 22.75
N ALA A 27 -3.57 3.07 23.03
CA ALA A 27 -2.67 2.32 22.16
C ALA A 27 -3.10 0.86 21.98
N ALA A 28 -3.63 0.23 23.04
CA ALA A 28 -4.07 -1.17 23.00
C ALA A 28 -5.17 -1.43 21.94
N ILE A 29 -6.06 -0.47 21.69
CA ILE A 29 -7.15 -0.60 20.70
C ILE A 29 -6.69 -0.12 19.32
N ILE A 30 -5.85 0.93 19.28
CA ILE A 30 -5.41 1.57 18.03
C ILE A 30 -4.44 0.68 17.24
N ILE A 31 -3.49 0.00 17.89
CA ILE A 31 -2.47 -0.80 17.21
C ILE A 31 -3.05 -1.88 16.27
N PRO A 32 -3.97 -2.76 16.73
CA PRO A 32 -4.50 -3.82 15.84
C PRO A 32 -5.32 -3.25 14.68
N THR A 33 -6.11 -2.21 14.94
CA THR A 33 -6.98 -1.60 13.92
C THR A 33 -6.16 -0.88 12.86
N VAL A 34 -5.19 -0.06 13.26
CA VAL A 34 -4.31 0.66 12.32
C VAL A 34 -3.43 -0.32 11.54
N SER A 35 -2.86 -1.34 12.19
CA SER A 35 -2.03 -2.35 11.50
C SER A 35 -2.80 -3.08 10.40
N SER A 36 -4.02 -3.55 10.69
CA SER A 36 -4.87 -4.21 9.69
C SER A 36 -5.31 -3.27 8.55
N ASN A 37 -5.60 -2.01 8.87
CA ASN A 37 -5.98 -1.02 7.87
C ASN A 37 -4.82 -0.65 6.94
N ILE A 38 -3.59 -0.56 7.46
CA ILE A 38 -2.39 -0.35 6.64
C ILE A 38 -2.19 -1.52 5.68
N ALA A 39 -2.32 -2.76 6.14
CA ALA A 39 -2.21 -3.93 5.27
C ALA A 39 -3.22 -3.89 4.11
N ARG A 40 -4.50 -3.62 4.42
CA ARG A 40 -5.56 -3.47 3.41
C ARG A 40 -5.33 -2.29 2.47
N ALA A 41 -4.83 -1.16 2.98
CA ALA A 41 -4.50 0.00 2.17
C ALA A 41 -3.36 -0.30 1.19
N ASN A 42 -2.34 -1.03 1.62
CA ASN A 42 -1.24 -1.47 0.75
C ASN A 42 -1.75 -2.43 -0.33
N GLU A 43 -2.59 -3.41 0.01
CA GLU A 43 -3.18 -4.31 -0.99
C GLU A 43 -4.05 -3.57 -2.01
N ALA A 44 -4.84 -2.60 -1.56
CA ALA A 44 -5.67 -1.78 -2.45
C ALA A 44 -4.80 -0.89 -3.37
N ARG A 45 -3.69 -0.35 -2.84
CA ARG A 45 -2.72 0.43 -3.62
C ARG A 45 -2.06 -0.44 -4.69
N ASP A 46 -1.59 -1.62 -4.33
CA ASP A 46 -0.92 -2.53 -5.26
C ASP A 46 -1.89 -3.02 -6.35
N LEU A 47 -3.15 -3.28 -6.00
CA LEU A 47 -4.21 -3.60 -6.96
C LEU A 47 -4.45 -2.44 -7.95
N ALA A 48 -4.55 -1.20 -7.45
CA ALA A 48 -4.74 -0.02 -8.29
C ALA A 48 -3.55 0.22 -9.22
N ASN A 49 -2.32 0.10 -8.70
CA ASN A 49 -1.11 0.25 -9.48
C ASN A 49 -0.99 -0.82 -10.57
N THR A 50 -1.36 -2.05 -10.25
CA THR A 50 -1.39 -3.17 -11.22
C THR A 50 -2.43 -2.93 -12.33
N ARG A 51 -3.61 -2.40 -12.00
CA ARG A 51 -4.62 -2.00 -13.00
C ARG A 51 -4.11 -0.91 -13.92
N SER A 52 -3.42 0.09 -13.37
CA SER A 52 -2.81 1.16 -14.16
C SER A 52 -1.73 0.62 -15.11
N ALA A 53 -0.88 -0.31 -14.64
CA ALA A 53 0.12 -0.98 -15.47
C ALA A 53 -0.51 -1.77 -16.62
N TYR A 54 -1.59 -2.51 -16.35
CA TYR A 54 -2.34 -3.23 -17.37
C TYR A 54 -2.93 -2.28 -18.42
N ALA A 55 -3.59 -1.19 -17.98
CA ALA A 55 -4.19 -0.22 -18.89
C ALA A 55 -3.15 0.45 -19.79
N ALA A 56 -1.99 0.83 -19.23
CA ALA A 56 -0.89 1.39 -20.01
C ALA A 56 -0.38 0.41 -21.07
N TYR A 57 -0.19 -0.86 -20.69
CA TYR A 57 0.25 -1.91 -21.61
C TYR A 57 -0.76 -2.16 -22.75
N VAL A 58 -2.05 -2.20 -22.45
CA VAL A 58 -3.09 -2.41 -23.46
C VAL A 58 -3.11 -1.27 -24.48
N VAL A 59 -2.93 -0.02 -24.03
CA VAL A 59 -2.81 1.12 -24.96
C VAL A 59 -1.57 0.98 -25.85
N GLU A 60 -0.42 0.62 -25.28
CA GLU A 60 0.81 0.45 -26.04
C GLU A 60 0.72 -0.70 -27.05
N LEU A 61 0.07 -1.80 -26.68
CA LEU A 61 -0.17 -2.95 -27.55
C LEU A 61 -1.04 -2.61 -28.77
N LEU A 62 -1.97 -1.67 -28.62
CA LEU A 62 -2.86 -1.24 -29.71
C LEU A 62 -2.19 -0.21 -30.64
N VAL A 63 -1.17 0.48 -30.16
CA VAL A 63 -0.49 1.57 -30.89
C VAL A 63 0.80 1.11 -31.54
N SER A 64 1.52 0.17 -30.94
CA SER A 64 2.83 -0.29 -31.42
C SER A 64 2.70 -1.43 -32.44
N GLU A 65 3.52 -1.39 -33.49
CA GLU A 65 3.64 -2.50 -34.46
C GLU A 65 4.49 -3.66 -33.91
N THR A 66 5.30 -3.39 -32.89
CA THR A 66 6.12 -4.38 -32.18
C THR A 66 5.54 -4.70 -30.82
N ALA A 67 5.81 -5.91 -30.31
CA ALA A 67 5.37 -6.30 -28.98
C ALA A 67 5.95 -5.33 -27.92
N PRO A 68 5.10 -4.64 -27.14
CA PRO A 68 5.56 -3.69 -26.14
C PRO A 68 6.33 -4.38 -25.02
N ALA A 69 7.20 -3.61 -24.36
CA ALA A 69 7.99 -4.12 -23.24
C ALA A 69 7.07 -4.57 -22.09
N ALA A 70 7.57 -5.51 -21.27
CA ALA A 70 6.84 -5.94 -20.09
C ALA A 70 6.59 -4.73 -19.16
N PRO A 71 5.33 -4.49 -18.72
CA PRO A 71 5.01 -3.35 -17.90
C PRO A 71 5.66 -3.50 -16.52
N THR A 72 5.94 -2.37 -15.89
CA THR A 72 6.36 -2.30 -14.49
C THR A 72 5.26 -1.65 -13.67
N ILE A 73 5.22 -1.97 -12.37
CA ILE A 73 4.29 -1.27 -11.48
C ILE A 73 4.77 0.20 -11.36
N PRO A 74 3.88 1.21 -11.50
CA PRO A 74 4.25 2.64 -11.49
C PRO A 74 5.06 3.13 -10.28
N ASP A 75 4.97 2.42 -9.16
CA ASP A 75 5.72 2.74 -7.93
C ASP A 75 7.10 2.07 -7.86
N GLY A 76 7.49 1.31 -8.89
CA GLY A 76 8.76 0.58 -8.96
C GLY A 76 8.86 -0.62 -8.03
N THR A 77 7.78 -1.01 -7.35
CA THR A 77 7.81 -2.06 -6.32
C THR A 77 7.63 -3.47 -6.87
N GLY A 78 7.40 -3.60 -8.18
CA GLY A 78 6.99 -4.87 -8.78
C GLY A 78 7.26 -4.98 -10.27
N THR A 79 7.38 -6.23 -10.73
CA THR A 79 7.50 -6.60 -12.15
C THR A 79 6.23 -7.26 -12.62
N CYS A 80 5.88 -7.05 -13.89
CA CYS A 80 4.74 -7.69 -14.52
C CYS A 80 5.16 -8.56 -15.70
N SER A 81 4.41 -9.63 -15.92
CA SER A 81 4.49 -10.52 -17.08
C SER A 81 3.18 -10.45 -17.84
N VAL A 82 3.26 -10.41 -19.16
CA VAL A 82 2.10 -10.34 -20.04
C VAL A 82 2.25 -11.35 -21.16
N THR A 83 1.16 -12.05 -21.45
CA THR A 83 0.99 -12.84 -22.66
C THR A 83 -0.10 -12.19 -23.48
N ALA A 84 0.28 -11.67 -24.65
CA ALA A 84 -0.65 -11.09 -25.60
C ALA A 84 -0.45 -11.74 -26.96
N ALA A 85 -1.54 -11.99 -27.67
CA ALA A 85 -1.55 -12.51 -29.03
C ALA A 85 -2.62 -11.78 -29.84
N ASN A 86 -2.31 -11.42 -31.09
CA ASN A 86 -3.25 -10.78 -32.02
C ASN A 86 -3.94 -9.53 -31.42
N GLY A 87 -3.22 -8.72 -30.65
CA GLY A 87 -3.76 -7.50 -30.02
C GLY A 87 -4.65 -7.75 -28.80
N VAL A 88 -4.72 -8.99 -28.30
CA VAL A 88 -5.52 -9.36 -27.11
C VAL A 88 -4.59 -9.87 -26.02
N VAL A 89 -4.75 -9.38 -24.79
CA VAL A 89 -4.06 -9.92 -23.62
C VAL A 89 -4.78 -11.16 -23.12
N SER A 90 -4.09 -12.31 -23.15
CA SER A 90 -4.63 -13.60 -22.69
C SER A 90 -4.15 -14.00 -21.30
N ALA A 91 -3.06 -13.41 -20.82
CA ALA A 91 -2.62 -13.51 -19.43
C ALA A 91 -1.84 -12.27 -19.01
N PHE A 92 -2.01 -11.85 -17.76
CA PHE A 92 -1.27 -10.74 -17.17
C PHE A 92 -1.14 -10.99 -15.67
N SER A 93 0.08 -10.85 -15.15
CA SER A 93 0.33 -10.95 -13.71
C SER A 93 1.47 -10.04 -13.30
N CYS A 94 1.35 -9.39 -12.15
CA CYS A 94 2.36 -8.58 -11.52
C CYS A 94 2.67 -9.10 -10.12
N VAL A 95 3.95 -9.07 -9.76
CA VAL A 95 4.41 -9.36 -8.40
C VAL A 95 4.59 -8.02 -7.68
N ALA A 96 3.81 -7.77 -6.64
CA ALA A 96 3.91 -6.60 -5.78
C ALA A 96 4.28 -7.02 -4.34
N PRO A 97 4.67 -6.09 -3.45
CA PRO A 97 5.08 -6.44 -2.09
C PRO A 97 4.02 -7.18 -1.27
N THR A 98 2.74 -6.91 -1.52
CA THR A 98 1.62 -7.54 -0.79
C THR A 98 1.10 -8.83 -1.42
N GLY A 99 1.63 -9.22 -2.58
CA GLY A 99 1.30 -10.46 -3.28
C GLY A 99 1.31 -10.33 -4.80
N THR A 100 0.83 -11.38 -5.47
CA THR A 100 0.71 -11.41 -6.93
C THR A 100 -0.71 -10.98 -7.34
N TYR A 101 -0.79 -10.13 -8.35
CA TYR A 101 -2.03 -9.57 -8.88
C TYR A 101 -2.10 -9.84 -10.37
N GLY A 102 -3.23 -10.28 -10.91
CA GLY A 102 -3.31 -10.59 -12.32
C GLY A 102 -4.74 -10.65 -12.86
N LEU A 103 -4.83 -10.83 -14.16
CA LEU A 103 -6.10 -11.09 -14.84
C LEU A 103 -6.64 -12.43 -14.35
N ASP A 104 -7.85 -12.40 -13.83
CA ASP A 104 -8.58 -13.63 -13.58
C ASP A 104 -9.15 -14.19 -14.88
N ALA A 105 -8.86 -15.47 -15.15
CA ALA A 105 -9.35 -16.16 -16.34
C ALA A 105 -10.87 -16.34 -16.38
N THR A 106 -11.58 -16.16 -15.27
CA THR A 106 -13.04 -16.37 -15.14
C THR A 106 -13.82 -15.06 -15.24
N THR A 107 -13.33 -13.99 -14.61
CA THR A 107 -14.03 -12.69 -14.57
C THR A 107 -13.44 -11.65 -15.53
N GLY A 108 -12.22 -11.87 -16.05
CA GLY A 108 -11.51 -10.87 -16.85
C GLY A 108 -11.07 -9.64 -16.07
N GLU A 109 -11.24 -9.63 -14.74
CA GLU A 109 -10.84 -8.53 -13.87
C GLU A 109 -9.46 -8.74 -13.28
N ILE A 110 -8.74 -7.65 -13.05
CA ILE A 110 -7.50 -7.67 -12.26
C ILE A 110 -7.85 -7.87 -10.79
N LYS A 111 -7.30 -8.93 -10.19
CA LYS A 111 -7.43 -9.25 -8.76
C LYS A 111 -6.18 -9.92 -8.19
N LYS A 112 -6.13 -10.05 -6.86
CA LYS A 112 -5.07 -10.81 -6.17
C LYS A 112 -5.19 -12.28 -6.54
N LEU A 113 -4.10 -12.87 -7.01
CA LEU A 113 -3.99 -14.29 -7.32
C LEU A 113 -3.63 -15.06 -6.03
N PRO A 114 -4.06 -16.33 -5.92
CA PRO A 114 -3.69 -17.20 -4.79
C PRO A 114 -2.17 -17.45 -4.72
#